data_AF-A0A942MUC1-F1
#
_entry.id   AF-A0A942MUC1-F1
#
_cell.length_a   1.000
_cell.length_b   1.000
_cell.length_c   1.000
_cell.angle_alpha   90.00
_cell.angle_beta   90.00
_cell.angle_gamma   90.00
#
_symmetry.space_group_name_H-M   'P 1'
#
loop_
_entity.id
_entity.type
_entity.pdbx_description
1 polymer ?
#
loop_
_entity_poly.entity_id
_entity_poly.type
_entity_poly.pdbx_seq_one_letter_code
_entity_poly.pdbx_strand_id
1 'polypeptide(L)'
;MAIDASGFPKELAQRIADGQKHGVSDEMMVKGIVSLGNLFSHFVKPDSPEEALLSKMWDIATNEEKNMLASIVLRLGKSQLQ
;
A
#
# COMPACT_ATOMS: atom_id res chain seq x y z
N MET A 1 -11.90 -0.41 -11.79
CA MET A 1 -11.96 0.96 -11.22
C MET A 1 -10.51 1.36 -11.14
N ALA A 2 -10.01 2.03 -12.18
CA ALA A 2 -8.59 2.34 -12.28
C ALA A 2 -8.17 3.11 -11.03
N ILE A 3 -7.15 2.63 -10.33
CA ILE A 3 -6.55 3.39 -9.24
C ILE A 3 -5.95 4.62 -9.91
N ASP A 4 -6.61 5.77 -9.75
CA ASP A 4 -6.00 7.04 -10.14
C ASP A 4 -4.78 7.25 -9.22
N ALA A 5 -3.60 7.03 -9.80
CA ALA A 5 -2.33 7.17 -9.11
C ALA A 5 -2.13 8.57 -8.49
N SER A 6 -2.90 9.58 -8.93
CA SER A 6 -2.88 10.92 -8.35
C SER A 6 -3.78 11.06 -7.11
N GLY A 7 -4.85 10.28 -7.00
CA GLY A 7 -5.77 10.28 -5.84
C GLY A 7 -5.36 9.34 -4.72
N PHE A 8 -4.77 8.19 -5.06
CA PHE A 8 -4.40 7.15 -4.10
C PHE A 8 -3.44 7.62 -3.00
N PRO A 9 -2.35 8.38 -3.27
CA PRO A 9 -1.46 8.88 -2.23
C PRO A 9 -2.17 9.78 -1.22
N LYS A 10 -3.13 10.60 -1.67
CA LYS A 10 -3.89 11.52 -0.82
C LYS A 10 -4.90 10.80 0.07
N GLU A 11 -5.62 9.80 -0.46
CA GLU A 11 -6.52 8.97 0.35
C GLU A 11 -5.73 8.16 1.40
N LEU A 12 -4.59 7.61 0.99
CA LEU A 12 -3.69 6.89 1.89
C LEU A 12 -3.18 7.81 3.02
N ALA A 13 -2.80 9.05 2.69
CA ALA A 13 -2.39 10.04 3.67
C ALA A 13 -3.48 10.33 4.73
N GLN A 14 -4.72 10.51 4.30
CA GLN A 14 -5.86 10.72 5.20
C GLN A 14 -6.06 9.53 6.15
N ARG A 15 -6.05 8.30 5.62
CA ARG A 15 -6.19 7.08 6.43
C ARG A 15 -5.04 6.89 7.42
N ILE A 16 -3.81 7.26 7.03
CA ILE A 16 -2.65 7.26 7.92
C ILE A 16 -2.86 8.27 9.05
N ALA A 17 -3.24 9.51 8.74
CA ALA A 17 -3.47 10.55 9.74
C ALA A 17 -4.57 10.15 10.75
N ASP A 18 -5.66 9.57 10.26
CA ASP A 18 -6.75 9.05 11.10
C ASP A 18 -6.27 7.90 11.99
N GLY A 19 -5.54 6.92 11.42
CA GLY A 19 -4.97 5.81 12.17
C GLY A 19 -4.04 6.28 13.30
N GLN A 20 -3.17 7.25 13.01
CA GLN A 20 -2.26 7.83 14.01
C GLN A 20 -3.04 8.54 15.13
N LYS A 21 -4.10 9.28 14.80
CA LYS A 21 -4.98 9.93 15.78
C LYS A 21 -5.66 8.93 16.72
N HIS A 22 -5.88 7.70 16.25
CA HIS A 22 -6.45 6.60 17.02
C HIS A 22 -5.41 5.68 17.67
N GLY A 23 -4.11 6.02 17.63
CA GLY A 23 -3.04 5.29 18.30
C GLY A 23 -2.50 4.08 17.52
N VAL A 24 -2.80 3.99 16.23
CA VAL A 24 -2.24 2.94 15.35
C VAL A 24 -0.77 3.26 15.07
N SER A 25 0.13 2.34 15.42
CA SER A 25 1.56 2.50 15.16
C SER A 25 1.91 2.25 13.69
N ASP A 26 3.05 2.79 13.25
CA ASP A 26 3.58 2.54 11.91
C ASP A 26 3.74 1.04 11.60
N GLU A 27 4.17 0.25 12.58
CA GLU A 27 4.29 -1.20 12.42
C GLU A 27 2.93 -1.87 12.15
N MET A 28 1.88 -1.43 12.85
CA MET A 28 0.52 -1.91 12.60
C MET A 28 0.02 -1.49 11.21
N MET A 29 0.37 -0.28 10.75
CA MET A 29 0.04 0.18 9.39
C MET A 29 0.75 -0.66 8.32
N VAL A 30 2.05 -0.92 8.48
CA VAL A 30 2.81 -1.78 7.56
C VAL A 30 2.17 -3.17 7.49
N LYS A 31 1.84 -3.78 8.63
CA LYS A 31 1.14 -5.08 8.66
C LYS A 31 -0.20 -5.02 7.92
N GLY A 32 -0.97 -3.96 8.12
CA GLY A 32 -2.23 -3.74 7.41
C GLY A 32 -2.05 -3.63 5.89
N ILE A 33 -1.05 -2.87 5.43
CA ILE A 33 -0.73 -2.73 4.00
C ILE A 33 -0.31 -4.09 3.41
N VAL A 34 0.50 -4.88 4.11
CA VAL A 34 0.86 -6.24 3.66
C VAL A 34 -0.37 -7.15 3.55
N SER A 35 -1.27 -7.10 4.53
CA SER A 35 -2.53 -7.87 4.48
C SER A 35 -3.40 -7.46 3.29
N LEU A 36 -3.50 -6.16 2.99
CA LEU A 36 -4.23 -5.67 1.82
C LEU A 36 -3.54 -6.08 0.52
N GLY A 37 -2.21 -6.00 0.43
CA GLY A 37 -1.45 -6.44 -0.75
C GLY A 37 -1.64 -7.93 -1.03
N ASN A 38 -1.59 -8.77 0.01
CA ASN A 38 -1.88 -10.21 -0.12
C ASN A 38 -3.34 -10.48 -0.51
N LEU A 39 -4.30 -9.68 -0.03
CA LEU A 39 -5.69 -9.82 -0.45
C LEU A 39 -5.84 -9.44 -1.94
N PHE A 40 -5.30 -8.30 -2.34
CA PHE A 40 -5.47 -7.81 -3.72
C PHE A 40 -4.73 -8.65 -4.75
N SER A 41 -3.55 -9.22 -4.43
CA SER A 41 -2.84 -10.12 -5.34
C SER A 41 -3.64 -11.37 -5.72
N HIS A 42 -4.62 -11.77 -4.90
CA HIS A 42 -5.47 -12.93 -5.17
C HIS A 42 -6.81 -12.59 -5.83
N PHE A 43 -7.32 -11.36 -5.69
CA PHE A 43 -8.70 -11.01 -6.08
C PHE A 43 -8.81 -9.89 -7.12
N VAL A 44 -7.76 -9.12 -7.36
CA VAL A 44 -7.80 -7.97 -8.27
C VAL A 44 -7.09 -8.32 -9.56
N LYS A 45 -7.81 -8.24 -10.70
CA LYS A 45 -7.18 -8.24 -12.01
C LYS A 45 -6.53 -6.87 -12.22
N PRO A 46 -5.24 -6.81 -12.61
CA PRO A 46 -4.62 -5.54 -12.92
C PRO A 46 -5.31 -4.90 -14.13
N ASP A 47 -5.71 -3.64 -13.98
CA ASP A 47 -6.38 -2.82 -15.00
C ASP A 47 -5.36 -2.03 -15.86
N SER A 48 -4.07 -1.99 -15.47
CA SER A 48 -2.97 -1.37 -16.23
C SER A 48 -1.67 -2.21 -16.27
N PRO A 49 -0.76 -1.95 -17.23
CA PRO A 49 0.56 -2.60 -17.26
C PRO A 49 1.41 -2.40 -15.99
N GLU A 50 1.33 -1.23 -15.38
CA GLU A 50 2.02 -0.89 -14.13
C GLU A 50 1.46 -1.71 -12.96
N GLU A 51 0.14 -1.83 -12.86
CA GLU A 51 -0.51 -2.69 -11.86
C GLU A 51 -0.13 -4.16 -12.06
N ALA A 52 -0.05 -4.62 -13.31
CA ALA A 52 0.36 -5.98 -13.63
C ALA A 52 1.82 -6.25 -13.24
N LEU A 53 2.71 -5.27 -13.43
CA LEU A 53 4.10 -5.37 -12.99
C LEU A 53 4.19 -5.45 -11.46
N LEU A 54 3.50 -4.57 -10.75
CA LEU A 54 3.48 -4.56 -9.29
C LEU A 54 2.92 -5.86 -8.71
N SER A 55 1.86 -6.41 -9.30
CA SER A 55 1.31 -7.72 -8.91
C SER A 55 2.35 -8.82 -9.06
N LYS A 56 3.05 -8.89 -10.21
CA LYS A 56 4.10 -9.90 -10.43
C LYS A 56 5.26 -9.75 -9.46
N MET A 57 5.68 -8.52 -9.18
CA MET A 57 6.72 -8.24 -8.17
C MET A 57 6.27 -8.70 -6.79
N TRP A 58 5.01 -8.44 -6.42
CA TRP A 58 4.45 -8.89 -5.15
C TRP A 58 4.39 -10.42 -5.05
N ASP A 59 4.02 -11.12 -6.13
CA ASP A 59 3.90 -12.58 -6.14
C ASP A 59 5.25 -13.29 -5.95
N ILE A 60 6.34 -12.74 -6.50
CA ILE A 60 7.69 -13.32 -6.36
C ILE A 60 8.44 -12.84 -5.11
N ALA A 61 7.98 -11.75 -4.48
CA ALA A 61 8.65 -11.15 -3.34
C ALA A 61 8.58 -12.07 -2.10
N THR A 62 9.70 -12.14 -1.39
CA THR A 62 9.80 -12.72 -0.05
C THR A 62 8.98 -11.90 0.96
N ASN A 63 8.73 -12.47 2.15
CA ASN A 63 8.03 -11.75 3.22
C ASN A 63 8.75 -10.46 3.64
N GLU A 64 10.09 -10.46 3.61
CA GLU A 64 10.89 -9.28 3.94
C GLU A 64 10.73 -8.19 2.88
N GLU A 65 10.78 -8.56 1.59
CA GLU A 65 10.59 -7.62 0.49
C GLU A 65 9.17 -7.05 0.44
N LYS A 66 8.15 -7.86 0.77
CA LYS A 66 6.76 -7.38 0.92
C LYS A 66 6.63 -6.34 2.04
N ASN A 67 7.29 -6.56 3.18
CA ASN A 67 7.34 -5.59 4.28
C ASN A 67 8.07 -4.30 3.85
N MET A 68 9.16 -4.42 3.09
CA MET A 68 9.87 -3.27 2.52
C MET A 68 8.98 -2.47 1.57
N LEU A 69 8.28 -3.14 0.64
CA LEU A 69 7.34 -2.51 -0.28
C LEU A 69 6.21 -1.79 0.48
N ALA A 70 5.60 -2.44 1.46
CA ALA A 70 4.58 -1.82 2.31
C ALA A 70 5.12 -0.59 3.07
N SER A 71 6.36 -0.64 3.54
CA SER A 71 7.02 0.50 4.19
C SER A 71 7.30 1.66 3.22
N ILE A 72 7.61 1.38 1.96
CA ILE A 72 7.73 2.41 0.91
C ILE A 72 6.37 3.07 0.68
N VAL A 73 5.30 2.29 0.54
CA VAL A 73 3.93 2.79 0.36
C VAL A 73 3.50 3.66 1.53
N LEU A 74 3.77 3.25 2.78
CA LEU A 74 3.49 4.05 3.97
C LEU A 74 4.22 5.40 3.92
N ARG A 75 5.52 5.41 3.58
CA ARG A 75 6.31 6.65 3.45
C ARG A 75 5.80 7.54 2.32
N LEU A 76 5.36 6.97 1.21
CA LEU A 76 4.75 7.71 0.11
C LEU A 76 3.47 8.41 0.55
N GLY A 77 2.59 7.72 1.30
CA GLY A 77 1.41 8.37 1.88
C GLY A 77 1.77 9.48 2.85
N LYS A 78 2.76 9.26 3.72
CA LYS A 78 3.23 10.26 4.68
C LYS A 78 3.85 11.49 4.03
N SER A 79 4.52 11.35 2.88
CA SER A 79 5.11 12.51 2.19
C SER A 79 4.06 13.49 1.64
N GLN A 80 2.80 13.05 1.52
CA GLN A 80 1.67 13.90 1.11
C GLN A 80 0.98 14.61 2.28
N LEU A 81 1.44 14.42 3.52
CA LEU A 81 0.92 15.10 4.71
C LEU A 81 1.57 16.48 4.97
N GLN A 82 2.40 16.96 4.04
CA GLN A 82 3.08 18.26 4.12
C GLN A 82 2.19 19.40 3.60
#